data_AF-A0A0L1KVP2-F1
#
_entry.id   AF-A0A0L1KVP2-F1
#
_cell.length_a   1.000
_cell.length_b   1.000
_cell.length_c   1.000
_cell.angle_alpha   90.00
_cell.angle_beta   90.00
_cell.angle_gamma   90.00
#
_symmetry.space_group_name_H-M   'P 1'
#
loop_
_entity.id
_entity.type
_entity.pdbx_description
1 polymer ?
#
loop_
_entity_poly.entity_id
_entity_poly.type
_entity_poly.pdbx_seq_one_letter_code
_entity_poly.pdbx_strand_id
1 'polypeptide(L)'
;MDCKCFAFCTSCIDDAVTRNLHKFECDLFCELPDEVREGDTDYLRFILRYCAFIQLNDPRQKAIDSLTTMRESQSAEFLRWAGSYASLIVTFFANKINVTEDELIDLLCRVQTNAFGFPFTQENTFGWSIQSTLSLLNHDCMPNCYIAPIDERSGVMSIRASKKILPGEELTIAYMQADGNATIRDELFDRYRFHCSCRMCTPAL
;
A
#
# COMPACT_ATOMS: atom_id res chain seq x y z
N MET A 1 21.47 -15.62 6.37
CA MET A 1 20.50 -15.18 7.38
C MET A 1 19.32 -16.14 7.29
N ASP A 2 19.00 -16.87 8.35
CA ASP A 2 17.89 -17.83 8.41
C ASP A 2 16.91 -17.36 9.50
N CYS A 3 16.15 -16.31 9.18
CA CYS A 3 15.23 -15.68 10.14
C CYS A 3 13.92 -16.46 10.31
N LYS A 4 13.65 -17.44 9.43
CA LYS A 4 12.40 -18.23 9.34
C LYS A 4 11.11 -17.43 9.11
N CYS A 5 11.18 -16.11 9.06
CA CYS A 5 10.06 -15.19 8.81
C CYS A 5 10.00 -14.65 7.37
N PHE A 6 10.94 -15.06 6.51
CA PHE A 6 11.01 -14.63 5.12
C PHE A 6 11.41 -15.80 4.23
N ALA A 7 10.77 -15.91 3.06
CA ALA A 7 11.00 -17.00 2.12
C ALA A 7 11.15 -16.46 0.69
N PHE A 8 11.98 -17.15 -0.10
CA PHE A 8 12.07 -16.96 -1.54
C PHE A 8 11.53 -18.20 -2.24
N CYS A 9 10.84 -18.00 -3.36
CA CYS A 9 10.62 -19.09 -4.31
C CYS A 9 11.94 -19.42 -5.02
N THR A 10 12.00 -20.59 -5.67
CA THR A 10 13.21 -21.08 -6.34
C THR A 10 13.71 -20.11 -7.42
N SER A 11 12.81 -19.40 -8.12
CA SER A 11 13.20 -18.44 -9.17
C SER A 11 13.72 -17.11 -8.64
N CYS A 12 13.38 -16.73 -7.41
CA CYS A 12 13.81 -15.46 -6.81
C CYS A 12 14.95 -15.65 -5.80
N ILE A 13 15.45 -16.87 -5.64
CA ILE A 13 16.45 -17.19 -4.61
C ILE A 13 17.76 -16.42 -4.82
N ASP A 14 18.06 -15.94 -6.03
CA ASP A 14 19.28 -15.17 -6.30
C ASP A 14 19.02 -13.65 -6.43
N ASP A 15 17.83 -13.16 -6.06
CA ASP A 15 17.51 -11.73 -6.06
C ASP A 15 18.30 -10.98 -4.96
N ALA A 16 19.47 -10.47 -5.32
CA ALA A 16 20.35 -9.72 -4.43
C ALA A 16 19.69 -8.45 -3.87
N VAL A 17 18.81 -7.78 -4.63
CA VAL A 17 18.16 -6.55 -4.20
C VAL A 17 17.19 -6.86 -3.07
N THR A 18 16.27 -7.79 -3.30
CA THR A 18 15.30 -8.21 -2.27
C THR A 18 15.99 -8.78 -1.03
N ARG A 19 17.09 -9.53 -1.21
CA ARG A 19 17.90 -10.05 -0.10
C ARG A 19 18.53 -8.94 0.75
N ASN A 20 19.09 -7.91 0.12
CA ASN A 20 19.72 -6.80 0.84
C ASN A 20 18.69 -5.97 1.60
N LEU A 21 17.52 -5.73 1.01
CA LEU A 21 16.40 -5.07 1.69
C LEU A 21 15.92 -5.89 2.88
N HIS A 22 15.65 -7.19 2.67
CA HIS A 22 15.23 -8.08 3.75
C HIS A 22 16.27 -8.14 4.87
N LYS A 23 17.57 -8.18 4.55
CA LYS A 23 18.62 -8.15 5.56
C LYS A 23 18.47 -6.94 6.49
N PHE A 24 18.32 -5.74 5.94
CA PHE A 24 18.13 -4.53 6.74
C PHE A 24 16.84 -4.58 7.58
N GLU A 25 15.73 -4.97 6.97
CA GLU A 25 14.44 -5.12 7.67
C GLU A 25 14.49 -6.15 8.78
N CYS A 26 15.14 -7.28 8.54
CA CYS A 26 15.26 -8.38 9.48
C CYS A 26 16.12 -7.97 10.67
N ASP A 27 17.22 -7.26 10.42
CA ASP A 27 18.08 -6.73 11.47
C ASP A 27 17.28 -5.80 12.40
N LEU A 28 16.44 -4.92 11.86
CA LEU A 28 15.53 -4.08 12.67
C LEU A 28 14.43 -4.90 13.36
N PHE A 29 13.75 -5.78 12.63
CA PHE A 29 12.63 -6.56 13.15
C PHE A 29 13.05 -7.43 14.33
N CYS A 30 14.22 -8.06 14.25
CA CYS A 30 14.74 -8.94 15.30
C CYS A 30 15.14 -8.21 16.59
N GLU A 31 15.30 -6.88 16.55
CA GLU A 31 15.57 -6.09 17.75
C GLU A 31 14.31 -5.66 18.50
N LEU A 32 13.14 -5.76 17.86
CA LEU A 32 11.87 -5.41 18.49
C LEU A 32 11.56 -6.36 19.66
N PRO A 33 10.86 -5.86 20.70
CA PRO A 33 10.36 -6.70 21.78
C PRO A 33 9.50 -7.86 21.25
N ASP A 34 9.55 -9.01 21.93
CA ASP A 34 8.85 -10.23 21.52
C ASP A 34 7.35 -9.98 21.32
N GLU A 35 6.74 -9.21 22.21
CA GLU A 35 5.31 -8.87 22.14
C GLU A 35 4.96 -8.06 20.88
N VAL A 36 5.87 -7.20 20.41
CA VAL A 36 5.69 -6.44 19.17
C VAL A 36 5.89 -7.32 17.95
N ARG A 37 6.84 -8.28 18.01
CA ARG A 37 7.08 -9.23 16.92
C ARG A 37 5.94 -10.25 16.79
N GLU A 38 5.36 -10.67 17.90
CA GLU A 38 4.18 -11.54 17.94
C GLU A 38 2.93 -10.81 17.42
N GLY A 39 2.79 -9.52 17.72
CA GLY A 39 1.72 -8.65 17.25
C GLY A 39 2.00 -7.91 15.94
N ASP A 40 2.91 -8.43 15.10
CA ASP A 40 3.35 -7.79 13.85
C ASP A 40 2.18 -7.39 12.94
N THR A 41 2.33 -6.26 12.25
CA THR A 41 1.30 -5.64 11.41
C THR A 41 1.84 -5.29 10.03
N ASP A 42 0.96 -5.18 9.04
CA ASP A 42 1.35 -4.71 7.70
C ASP A 42 2.01 -3.32 7.75
N TYR A 43 1.53 -2.44 8.64
CA TYR A 43 2.13 -1.12 8.85
C TYR A 43 3.57 -1.18 9.35
N LEU A 44 3.88 -2.07 10.29
CA LEU A 44 5.25 -2.29 10.74
C LEU A 44 6.13 -2.73 9.56
N ARG A 45 5.67 -3.73 8.80
CA ARG A 45 6.40 -4.24 7.63
C ARG A 45 6.63 -3.17 6.56
N PHE A 46 5.65 -2.31 6.31
CA PHE A 46 5.80 -1.16 5.40
C PHE A 46 6.84 -0.16 5.90
N ILE A 47 6.82 0.18 7.20
CA ILE A 47 7.81 1.07 7.80
C ILE A 47 9.21 0.47 7.66
N LEU A 48 9.42 -0.79 8.03
CA LEU A 48 10.73 -1.44 7.94
C LEU A 48 11.24 -1.48 6.49
N ARG A 49 10.38 -1.81 5.53
CA ARG A 49 10.70 -1.78 4.09
C ARG A 49 11.06 -0.39 3.61
N TYR A 50 10.33 0.63 4.05
CA TYR A 50 10.59 2.02 3.68
C TYR A 50 11.92 2.53 4.26
N CYS A 51 12.22 2.20 5.52
CA CYS A 51 13.54 2.45 6.12
C CYS A 51 14.66 1.78 5.32
N ALA A 52 14.47 0.53 4.87
CA ALA A 52 15.43 -0.16 4.03
C ALA A 52 15.63 0.53 2.67
N PHE A 53 14.55 1.00 2.03
CA PHE A 53 14.65 1.76 0.79
C PHE A 53 15.47 3.03 0.97
N ILE A 54 15.26 3.78 2.05
CA ILE A 54 16.03 5.00 2.33
C ILE A 54 17.50 4.66 2.59
N GLN A 55 17.77 3.72 3.49
CA GLN A 55 19.14 3.36 3.85
C GLN A 55 19.97 2.86 2.65
N LEU A 56 19.33 2.13 1.74
CA LEU A 56 19.98 1.51 0.59
C LEU A 56 19.86 2.36 -0.69
N ASN A 57 19.30 3.58 -0.60
CA ASN A 57 19.06 4.48 -1.73
C ASN A 57 18.26 3.81 -2.87
N ASP A 58 17.24 3.02 -2.52
CA ASP A 58 16.40 2.31 -3.47
C ASP A 58 15.46 3.31 -4.19
N PRO A 59 15.40 3.31 -5.53
CA PRO A 59 14.59 4.28 -6.29
C PRO A 59 13.08 4.14 -6.06
N ARG A 60 12.61 3.00 -5.53
CA ARG A 60 11.19 2.81 -5.19
C ARG A 60 10.71 3.74 -4.08
N GLN A 61 11.61 4.24 -3.25
CA GLN A 61 11.33 5.28 -2.25
C GLN A 61 10.66 6.51 -2.89
N LYS A 62 11.24 7.03 -3.97
CA LYS A 62 10.70 8.21 -4.68
C LYS A 62 9.33 7.94 -5.31
N ALA A 63 9.12 6.71 -5.79
CA ALA A 63 7.85 6.32 -6.36
C ALA A 63 6.74 6.30 -5.28
N ILE A 64 7.05 5.83 -4.07
CA ILE A 64 6.14 5.89 -2.92
C ILE A 64 5.87 7.34 -2.52
N ASP A 65 6.92 8.17 -2.42
CA ASP A 65 6.80 9.56 -1.99
C ASP A 65 5.92 10.43 -2.89
N SER A 66 5.88 10.09 -4.18
CA SER A 66 5.05 10.78 -5.17
C SER A 66 3.55 10.53 -5.00
N LEU A 67 3.15 9.53 -4.20
CA LEU A 67 1.75 9.19 -3.99
C LEU A 67 1.09 10.13 -2.98
N THR A 68 -0.21 10.36 -3.20
CA THR A 68 -1.02 11.18 -2.30
C THR A 68 -1.11 10.56 -0.92
N THR A 69 -1.01 11.41 0.10
CA THR A 69 -1.22 11.01 1.50
C THR A 69 -2.69 11.13 1.90
N MET A 70 -3.44 12.02 1.26
CA MET A 70 -4.74 12.51 1.75
C MET A 70 -4.69 12.94 3.23
N ARG A 71 -3.51 13.35 3.74
CA ARG A 71 -3.24 13.54 5.17
C ARG A 71 -4.22 14.50 5.84
N GLU A 72 -4.53 15.61 5.17
CA GLU A 72 -5.49 16.61 5.68
C GLU A 72 -6.93 16.10 5.76
N SER A 73 -7.27 15.06 5.00
CA SER A 73 -8.60 14.44 4.98
C SER A 73 -8.67 13.17 5.84
N GLN A 74 -7.55 12.69 6.39
CA GLN A 74 -7.56 11.53 7.28
C GLN A 74 -8.30 11.83 8.59
N SER A 75 -8.84 10.78 9.22
CA SER A 75 -9.51 10.94 10.51
C SER A 75 -8.53 11.39 11.60
N ALA A 76 -9.01 12.22 12.52
CA ALA A 76 -8.20 12.66 13.66
C ALA A 76 -7.73 11.48 14.52
N GLU A 77 -8.50 10.40 14.60
CA GLU A 77 -8.12 9.18 15.28
C GLU A 77 -6.93 8.49 14.60
N PHE A 78 -6.99 8.31 13.28
CA PHE A 78 -5.90 7.71 12.52
C PHE A 78 -4.63 8.54 12.63
N LEU A 79 -4.71 9.86 12.48
CA LEU A 79 -3.54 10.74 12.59
C LEU A 79 -2.90 10.73 13.99
N ARG A 80 -3.71 10.63 15.05
CA ARG A 80 -3.19 10.46 16.41
C ARG A 80 -2.45 9.14 16.56
N TRP A 81 -3.06 8.04 16.12
CA TRP A 81 -2.44 6.72 16.16
C TRP A 81 -1.13 6.69 15.34
N ALA A 82 -1.16 7.20 14.10
CA ALA A 82 -0.02 7.25 13.21
C ALA A 82 1.14 8.08 13.82
N GLY A 83 0.82 9.21 14.44
CA GLY A 83 1.82 10.04 15.13
C GLY A 83 2.46 9.33 16.32
N SER A 84 1.65 8.72 17.20
CA SER A 84 2.18 7.93 18.33
C SER A 84 3.03 6.74 17.85
N TYR A 85 2.59 6.07 16.79
CA TYR A 85 3.30 4.92 16.25
C TYR A 85 4.63 5.31 15.58
N ALA A 86 4.62 6.38 14.77
CA ALA A 86 5.83 6.94 14.17
C ALA A 86 6.85 7.36 15.23
N SER A 87 6.41 8.08 16.27
CA SER A 87 7.29 8.53 17.35
C SER A 87 7.92 7.36 18.12
N LEU A 88 7.15 6.30 18.38
CA LEU A 88 7.66 5.09 19.01
C LEU A 88 8.77 4.45 18.19
N ILE A 89 8.56 4.29 16.87
CA ILE A 89 9.54 3.67 15.96
C ILE A 89 10.81 4.52 15.85
N VAL A 90 10.68 5.84 15.61
CA VAL A 90 11.83 6.74 15.48
C VAL A 90 12.66 6.78 16.76
N THR A 91 11.99 6.80 17.92
CA THR A 91 12.68 6.75 19.22
C THR A 91 13.37 5.41 19.45
N PHE A 92 12.69 4.29 19.15
CA PHE A 92 13.23 2.95 19.41
C PHE A 92 14.46 2.64 18.55
N PHE A 93 14.40 2.96 17.25
CA PHE A 93 15.50 2.73 16.31
C PHE A 93 16.40 3.96 16.13
N ALA A 94 16.44 4.87 17.11
CA ALA A 94 17.25 6.07 17.05
C ALA A 94 18.69 5.75 16.61
N ASN A 95 19.21 6.54 15.66
CA ASN A 95 20.52 6.36 15.02
C ASN A 95 20.71 5.12 14.11
N LYS A 96 19.70 4.24 13.97
CA LYS A 96 19.72 3.09 13.05
C LYS A 96 18.90 3.30 11.78
N ILE A 97 17.91 4.19 11.87
CA ILE A 97 17.11 4.62 10.74
C ILE A 97 17.36 6.10 10.46
N ASN A 98 17.25 6.49 9.19
CA ASN A 98 17.37 7.87 8.74
C ASN A 98 16.03 8.39 8.22
N VAL A 99 15.00 8.31 9.08
CA VAL A 99 13.63 8.77 8.80
C VAL A 99 13.10 9.56 9.98
N THR A 100 12.33 10.59 9.69
CA THR A 100 11.64 11.43 10.67
C THR A 100 10.25 10.90 10.99
N GLU A 101 9.67 11.38 12.09
CA GLU A 101 8.29 11.04 12.45
C GLU A 101 7.30 11.49 11.35
N ASP A 102 7.53 12.67 10.77
CA ASP A 102 6.66 13.23 9.73
C ASP A 102 6.66 12.39 8.45
N GLU A 103 7.83 11.91 8.03
CA GLU A 103 7.97 10.99 6.89
C GLU A 103 7.27 9.66 7.14
N LEU A 104 7.30 9.14 8.37
CA LEU A 104 6.57 7.91 8.71
C LEU A 104 5.05 8.13 8.78
N ILE A 105 4.58 9.27 9.28
CA ILE A 105 3.15 9.61 9.24
C ILE A 105 2.67 9.70 7.78
N ASP A 106 3.44 10.35 6.91
CA ASP A 106 3.14 10.42 5.48
C ASP A 106 3.13 9.04 4.82
N LEU A 107 4.09 8.17 5.15
CA LEU A 107 4.09 6.78 4.69
C LEU A 107 2.83 6.03 5.12
N LEU A 108 2.42 6.12 6.39
CA LEU A 108 1.23 5.45 6.90
C LEU A 108 -0.04 5.96 6.19
N CYS A 109 -0.12 7.27 5.93
CA CYS A 109 -1.20 7.86 5.14
C CYS A 109 -1.21 7.34 3.69
N ARG A 110 -0.03 7.19 3.06
CA ARG A 110 0.10 6.60 1.72
C ARG A 110 -0.32 5.14 1.69
N VAL A 111 0.06 4.35 2.70
CA VAL A 111 -0.37 2.94 2.83
C VAL A 111 -1.90 2.87 2.93
N GLN A 112 -2.51 3.64 3.82
CA GLN A 112 -3.97 3.66 4.00
C GLN A 112 -4.72 4.01 2.70
N THR A 113 -4.16 4.93 1.91
CA THR A 113 -4.83 5.49 0.73
C THR A 113 -4.54 4.70 -0.56
N ASN A 114 -3.35 4.12 -0.70
CA ASN A 114 -2.85 3.61 -1.98
C ASN A 114 -2.50 2.11 -1.97
N ALA A 115 -2.51 1.46 -0.81
CA ALA A 115 -2.15 0.04 -0.73
C ALA A 115 -3.26 -0.86 -1.25
N PHE A 116 -2.86 -1.88 -1.99
CA PHE A 116 -3.73 -2.89 -2.53
C PHE A 116 -3.45 -4.26 -1.89
N GLY A 117 -4.53 -5.00 -1.62
CA GLY A 117 -4.46 -6.38 -1.16
C GLY A 117 -4.06 -7.33 -2.29
N PHE A 118 -3.13 -8.23 -2.02
CA PHE A 118 -2.70 -9.30 -2.91
C PHE A 118 -3.08 -10.67 -2.33
N PRO A 119 -3.52 -11.64 -3.15
CA PRO A 119 -3.89 -11.47 -4.54
C PRO A 119 -5.10 -10.54 -4.63
N PHE A 120 -5.23 -9.85 -5.76
CA PHE A 120 -6.33 -8.91 -6.00
C PHE A 120 -7.63 -9.68 -6.34
N THR A 121 -7.93 -10.69 -5.54
CA THR A 121 -9.14 -11.51 -5.57
C THR A 121 -9.93 -11.20 -4.31
N GLN A 122 -11.25 -11.12 -4.41
CA GLN A 122 -12.10 -10.74 -3.28
C GLN A 122 -12.16 -11.80 -2.16
N GLU A 123 -11.66 -13.00 -2.42
CA GLU A 123 -11.81 -14.13 -1.51
C GLU A 123 -10.71 -14.18 -0.45
N ASN A 124 -9.48 -13.78 -0.79
CA ASN A 124 -8.33 -13.88 0.11
C ASN A 124 -7.30 -12.76 -0.13
N THR A 125 -6.85 -12.12 0.95
CA THR A 125 -5.70 -11.21 0.96
C THR A 125 -4.57 -11.84 1.76
N PHE A 126 -3.47 -12.19 1.10
CA PHE A 126 -2.24 -12.70 1.70
C PHE A 126 -1.29 -11.60 2.16
N GLY A 127 -1.39 -10.39 1.60
CA GLY A 127 -0.56 -9.26 1.99
C GLY A 127 -0.91 -7.99 1.24
N TRP A 128 -0.21 -6.91 1.58
CA TRP A 128 -0.46 -5.59 1.01
C TRP A 128 0.73 -5.10 0.19
N SER A 129 0.46 -4.36 -0.87
CA SER A 129 1.49 -3.75 -1.70
C SER A 129 1.10 -2.35 -2.15
N ILE A 130 2.09 -1.46 -2.27
CA ILE A 130 1.93 -0.19 -2.97
C ILE A 130 2.49 -0.37 -4.37
N GLN A 131 1.63 -0.19 -5.38
CA GLN A 131 1.97 -0.31 -6.79
C GLN A 131 1.87 1.08 -7.41
N SER A 132 2.95 1.86 -7.39
CA SER A 132 2.92 3.30 -7.70
C SER A 132 2.22 3.64 -9.02
N THR A 133 2.39 2.82 -10.06
CA THR A 133 1.69 3.00 -11.35
C THR A 133 0.19 2.68 -11.28
N LEU A 134 -0.21 1.65 -10.53
CA LEU A 134 -1.63 1.31 -10.35
C LEU A 134 -2.35 2.34 -9.47
N SER A 135 -1.65 2.89 -8.47
CA SER A 135 -2.18 3.90 -7.55
C SER A 135 -2.52 5.23 -8.24
N LEU A 136 -2.16 5.42 -9.52
CA LEU A 136 -2.54 6.59 -10.31
C LEU A 136 -3.95 6.49 -10.91
N LEU A 137 -4.52 5.29 -11.00
CA LEU A 137 -5.83 5.08 -11.60
C LEU A 137 -6.93 5.45 -10.62
N ASN A 138 -7.81 6.37 -11.00
CA ASN A 138 -8.93 6.76 -10.17
C ASN A 138 -10.04 5.70 -10.11
N HIS A 139 -10.90 5.86 -9.11
CA HIS A 139 -12.09 5.05 -8.94
C HIS A 139 -13.23 5.47 -9.89
N ASP A 140 -13.90 4.49 -10.48
CA ASP A 140 -15.27 4.63 -10.99
C ASP A 140 -16.06 3.37 -10.61
N CYS A 141 -17.32 3.49 -10.18
CA CYS A 141 -18.16 2.33 -9.86
C CYS A 141 -18.52 1.51 -11.12
N MET A 142 -18.40 2.11 -12.30
CA MET A 142 -18.50 1.48 -13.62
C MET A 142 -17.19 1.67 -14.40
N PRO A 143 -16.09 1.02 -13.96
CA PRO A 143 -14.77 1.28 -14.50
C PRO A 143 -14.64 0.86 -15.98
N ASN A 144 -13.62 1.38 -16.67
CA ASN A 144 -13.22 0.91 -18.01
C ASN A 144 -12.02 -0.03 -18.01
N CYS A 145 -11.39 -0.21 -16.85
CA CYS A 145 -10.32 -1.14 -16.63
C CYS A 145 -10.58 -2.05 -15.43
N TYR A 146 -9.89 -3.18 -15.42
CA TYR A 146 -9.79 -4.07 -14.27
C TYR A 146 -8.34 -4.51 -14.09
N ILE A 147 -8.00 -4.86 -12.85
CA ILE A 147 -6.69 -5.38 -12.49
C ILE A 147 -6.74 -6.91 -12.64
N ALA A 148 -5.75 -7.49 -13.32
CA ALA A 148 -5.62 -8.93 -13.48
C ALA A 148 -4.17 -9.36 -13.28
N PRO A 149 -3.88 -10.44 -12.53
CA PRO A 149 -2.53 -11.00 -12.48
C PRO A 149 -2.09 -11.41 -13.90
N ILE A 150 -0.81 -11.19 -14.22
CA ILE A 150 -0.23 -11.73 -15.47
C ILE A 150 -0.11 -13.26 -15.35
N ASP A 151 0.27 -13.73 -14.17
CA ASP A 151 0.21 -15.12 -13.74
C ASP A 151 0.06 -15.18 -12.21
N GLU A 152 -0.39 -16.33 -11.69
CA GLU A 152 -0.68 -16.51 -10.25
C GLU A 152 0.57 -16.44 -9.35
N ARG A 153 1.79 -16.46 -9.92
CA ARG A 153 3.04 -16.67 -9.16
C ARG A 153 4.01 -15.49 -9.19
N SER A 154 3.96 -14.64 -10.21
CA SER A 154 4.94 -13.56 -10.40
C SER A 154 4.69 -12.34 -9.52
N GLY A 155 3.47 -12.20 -8.96
CA GLY A 155 3.05 -10.98 -8.28
C GLY A 155 2.93 -9.77 -9.24
N VAL A 156 3.09 -9.98 -10.55
CA VAL A 156 2.98 -8.92 -11.54
C VAL A 156 1.51 -8.76 -11.94
N MET A 157 1.04 -7.52 -11.86
CA MET A 157 -0.32 -7.14 -12.17
C MET A 157 -0.38 -6.45 -13.54
N SER A 158 -1.46 -6.69 -14.27
CA SER A 158 -1.79 -6.02 -15.52
C SER A 158 -3.09 -5.23 -15.38
N ILE A 159 -3.13 -4.07 -16.02
CA ILE A 159 -4.38 -3.32 -16.22
C ILE A 159 -4.93 -3.74 -17.57
N ARG A 160 -6.19 -4.18 -17.59
CA ARG A 160 -6.86 -4.64 -18.81
C ARG A 160 -8.12 -3.84 -19.03
N ALA A 161 -8.38 -3.44 -20.28
CA ALA A 161 -9.62 -2.78 -20.64
C ALA A 161 -10.79 -3.77 -20.55
N SER A 162 -11.88 -3.37 -19.88
CA SER A 162 -13.14 -4.12 -19.82
C SER A 162 -14.15 -3.64 -20.88
N LYS A 163 -13.92 -2.47 -21.47
CA LYS A 163 -14.73 -1.87 -22.55
C LYS A 163 -13.84 -1.09 -23.52
N LYS A 164 -14.42 -0.66 -24.65
CA LYS A 164 -13.72 0.23 -25.60
C LYS A 164 -13.36 1.54 -24.91
N ILE A 165 -12.13 2.00 -25.08
CA ILE A 165 -11.61 3.25 -24.53
C ILE A 165 -11.20 4.16 -25.69
N LEU A 166 -11.70 5.38 -25.71
CA LEU A 166 -11.39 6.38 -26.74
C LEU A 166 -10.19 7.25 -26.33
N PRO A 167 -9.44 7.83 -27.29
CA PRO A 167 -8.37 8.78 -26.96
C PRO A 167 -8.90 9.94 -26.09
N GLY A 168 -8.22 10.18 -24.97
CA GLY A 168 -8.59 11.22 -24.01
C GLY A 168 -9.57 10.76 -22.92
N GLU A 169 -10.12 9.54 -22.98
CA GLU A 169 -10.87 8.98 -21.85
C GLU A 169 -9.93 8.59 -20.71
N GLU A 170 -10.33 8.93 -19.48
CA GLU A 170 -9.62 8.54 -18.27
C GLU A 170 -9.69 7.02 -18.07
N LEU A 171 -8.59 6.41 -17.63
CA LEU A 171 -8.55 5.02 -17.21
C LEU A 171 -8.97 4.92 -15.74
N THR A 172 -10.01 4.12 -15.46
CA THR A 172 -10.56 3.96 -14.12
C THR A 172 -10.71 2.50 -13.73
N ILE A 173 -10.57 2.23 -12.43
CA ILE A 173 -10.75 0.89 -11.82
C ILE A 173 -11.78 0.97 -10.69
N ALA A 174 -12.34 -0.17 -10.29
CA ALA A 174 -13.15 -0.24 -9.08
C ALA A 174 -12.24 -0.55 -7.87
N TYR A 175 -12.09 0.43 -6.97
CA TYR A 175 -11.35 0.24 -5.71
C TYR A 175 -12.00 -0.78 -4.76
N MET A 176 -13.30 -0.96 -4.90
CA MET A 176 -14.09 -1.95 -4.18
C MET A 176 -15.29 -2.33 -5.05
N GLN A 177 -15.88 -3.48 -4.77
CA GLN A 177 -17.06 -3.89 -5.52
C GLN A 177 -18.26 -3.04 -5.13
N ALA A 178 -18.96 -2.54 -6.14
CA ALA A 178 -20.29 -2.03 -5.96
C ALA A 178 -21.25 -3.22 -5.82
N ASP A 179 -21.82 -3.40 -4.63
CA ASP A 179 -22.95 -4.31 -4.41
C ASP A 179 -24.31 -3.64 -4.72
N GLY A 180 -24.27 -2.38 -5.17
CA GLY A 180 -25.44 -1.58 -5.52
C GLY A 180 -26.07 -0.84 -4.34
N ASN A 181 -25.49 -0.92 -3.13
CA ASN A 181 -25.99 -0.20 -1.97
C ASN A 181 -25.43 1.22 -1.87
N ALA A 182 -26.20 2.12 -1.25
CA ALA A 182 -25.82 3.50 -1.01
C ALA A 182 -24.55 3.65 -0.12
N THR A 183 -24.11 2.56 0.52
CA THR A 183 -22.97 2.50 1.43
C THR A 183 -21.63 2.63 0.73
N ILE A 184 -21.52 2.34 -0.58
CA ILE A 184 -20.22 2.40 -1.27
C ILE A 184 -19.57 3.80 -1.21
N ARG A 185 -20.37 4.88 -1.22
CA ARG A 185 -19.83 6.24 -1.12
C ARG A 185 -19.23 6.51 0.26
N ASP A 186 -19.87 5.99 1.31
CA ASP A 186 -19.40 6.13 2.68
C ASP A 186 -18.15 5.28 2.89
N GLU A 187 -18.11 4.05 2.38
CA GLU A 187 -16.94 3.17 2.43
C GLU A 187 -15.74 3.74 1.65
N LEU A 188 -15.99 4.32 0.47
CA LEU A 188 -14.97 5.04 -0.29
C LEU A 188 -14.45 6.26 0.47
N PHE A 189 -15.34 7.01 1.13
CA PHE A 189 -14.93 8.15 1.92
C PHE A 189 -14.14 7.71 3.15
N ASP A 190 -14.55 6.64 3.85
CA ASP A 190 -13.87 6.16 5.04
C ASP A 190 -12.44 5.69 4.76
N ARG A 191 -12.22 5.09 3.58
CA ARG A 191 -10.92 4.52 3.21
C ARG A 191 -10.05 5.47 2.38
N TYR A 192 -10.63 6.10 1.38
CA TYR A 192 -9.91 6.88 0.36
C TYR A 192 -10.17 8.39 0.45
N ARG A 193 -11.01 8.83 1.38
CA ARG A 193 -11.25 10.25 1.71
C ARG A 193 -11.76 11.10 0.55
N PHE A 194 -12.53 10.50 -0.37
CA PHE A 194 -13.22 11.22 -1.44
C PHE A 194 -14.67 10.73 -1.60
N HIS A 195 -15.51 11.57 -2.20
CA HIS A 195 -16.88 11.20 -2.55
C HIS A 195 -16.97 10.91 -4.06
N CYS A 196 -17.33 9.68 -4.42
CA CYS A 196 -17.52 9.31 -5.82
C CYS A 196 -18.69 10.07 -6.46
N SER A 197 -18.46 10.57 -7.68
CA SER A 197 -19.41 11.31 -8.53
C SER A 197 -19.63 10.65 -9.90
N CYS A 198 -19.35 9.34 -10.01
CA CYS A 198 -19.62 8.59 -11.24
C CYS A 198 -21.13 8.50 -11.52
N ARG A 199 -21.50 8.06 -12.72
CA ARG A 199 -22.91 7.97 -13.16
C ARG A 199 -23.80 7.06 -12.30
N MET A 200 -23.22 6.07 -11.61
CA MET A 200 -23.97 5.24 -10.65
C MET A 200 -24.28 6.00 -9.36
N CYS A 201 -23.29 6.72 -8.83
CA CYS A 201 -23.38 7.43 -7.55
C CYS A 201 -24.17 8.73 -7.66
N THR A 202 -24.08 9.41 -8.80
CA THR A 202 -24.83 10.63 -9.10
C THR A 202 -25.46 10.51 -10.49
N PRO A 203 -26.56 9.74 -10.63
CA PRO A 203 -27.29 9.67 -11.88
C PRO A 203 -27.75 11.06 -12.30
N ALA A 204 -27.57 11.41 -13.57
CA ALA A 204 -28.22 12.60 -14.12
C ALA A 204 -29.74 12.41 -14.05
N LEU A 205 -30.45 13.44 -13.59
CA LEU A 205 -31.92 13.51 -13.67
C LEU A 205 -32.39 13.49 -15.13
#